data_AF-A0ABD1CIJ3-F1
#
_entry.id   AF-A0ABD1CIJ3-F1
#
_cell.length_a   1.000
_cell.length_b   1.000
_cell.length_c   1.000
_cell.angle_alpha   90.00
_cell.angle_beta   90.00
_cell.angle_gamma   90.00
#
_symmetry.space_group_name_H-M   'P 1'
#
loop_
_entity.id
_entity.type
_entity.pdbx_description
1 polymer ?
#
loop_
_entity_poly.entity_id
_entity_poly.type
_entity_poly.pdbx_seq_one_letter_code
_entity_poly.pdbx_strand_id
1 'polypeptide(L)'
;MACVEHYLDRCVSQRNRRIVENEVYGAKRLYEYLCHDPSFQHDFLKHKMCFHFVHEDWDTCSDQYLDILREEMPRPSEQSYHMQYVHFCCARFTYERCVHTSALLKCNKDSAIFLQKVAKLLSSETNFLTCDRIDHARCSTGRRVAVGKVLLMILLLLILERISQA
;
A
#
# COMPACT_ATOMS: atom_id res chain seq x y z
N MET A 1 7.36 13.69 17.69
CA MET A 1 7.05 12.46 18.47
C MET A 1 8.24 12.20 19.39
N ALA A 2 8.24 12.77 20.60
CA ALA A 2 9.45 12.85 21.43
C ALA A 2 10.06 11.48 21.80
N CYS A 3 9.25 10.44 21.99
CA CYS A 3 9.75 9.09 22.31
C CYS A 3 10.63 8.50 21.18
N VAL A 4 10.15 8.60 19.93
CA VAL A 4 10.89 8.11 18.76
C VAL A 4 12.17 8.94 18.56
N GLU A 5 12.07 10.27 18.68
CA GLU A 5 13.22 11.17 18.55
C GLU A 5 14.31 10.85 19.59
N HIS A 6 13.95 10.67 20.86
CA HIS A 6 14.91 10.30 21.90
C HIS A 6 15.53 8.91 21.70
N TYR A 7 14.76 7.93 21.23
CA TYR A 7 15.29 6.61 20.88
C TYR A 7 16.31 6.71 19.74
N LEU A 8 15.98 7.46 18.68
CA LEU A 8 16.87 7.68 17.55
C LEU A 8 18.15 8.43 17.95
N ASP A 9 18.05 9.40 18.86
CA ASP A 9 19.19 10.18 19.34
C ASP A 9 20.12 9.38 20.25
N ARG A 10 19.56 8.52 21.12
CA ARG A 10 20.33 7.84 22.18
C ARG A 10 20.79 6.43 21.81
N CYS A 11 20.00 5.71 21.02
CA CYS A 11 20.16 4.26 20.86
C CYS A 11 20.52 3.84 19.43
N VAL A 12 20.42 4.75 18.44
CA VAL A 12 20.58 4.41 17.01
C VAL A 12 21.75 5.18 16.41
N SER A 13 22.64 4.46 15.72
CA SER A 13 23.76 5.09 15.01
C SER A 13 23.25 5.99 13.88
N GLN A 14 24.03 7.01 13.49
CA GLN A 14 23.64 7.96 12.44
C GLN A 14 23.28 7.28 11.10
N ARG A 15 23.93 6.15 10.78
CA ARG A 15 23.62 5.34 9.60
C ARG A 15 22.26 4.64 9.73
N ASN A 16 21.98 4.02 10.86
CA ASN A 16 20.73 3.29 11.09
C ASN A 16 19.56 4.23 11.34
N ARG A 17 19.83 5.45 11.80
CA ARG A 17 18.82 6.48 12.03
C ARG A 17 18.03 6.82 10.77
N ARG A 18 18.71 6.99 9.64
CA ARG A 18 18.04 7.24 8.35
C ARG A 18 17.11 6.10 7.92
N ILE A 19 17.50 4.85 8.23
CA ILE A 19 16.68 3.68 7.93
C ILE A 19 15.38 3.75 8.75
N VAL A 20 15.50 3.92 10.07
CA VAL A 20 14.33 4.00 10.95
C VAL A 20 13.47 5.24 10.63
N GLU A 21 14.08 6.39 10.32
CA GLU A 21 13.37 7.60 9.93
C GLU A 21 12.56 7.42 8.64
N ASN A 22 13.06 6.63 7.67
CA ASN A 22 12.33 6.31 6.46
C ASN A 22 11.15 5.36 6.75
N GLU A 23 11.36 4.33 7.57
CA GLU A 23 10.31 3.36 7.96
C GLU A 23 9.16 4.02 8.72
N VAL A 24 9.45 4.99 9.59
CA VAL A 24 8.42 5.69 10.40
C VAL A 24 7.88 6.96 9.73
N TYR A 25 8.33 7.29 8.51
CA TYR A 25 8.03 8.57 7.86
C TYR A 25 6.52 8.79 7.68
N GLY A 26 5.81 7.81 7.12
CA GLY A 26 4.37 7.92 6.87
C GLY A 26 3.56 8.09 8.16
N ALA A 27 3.91 7.33 9.20
CA ALA A 27 3.30 7.45 10.52
C ALA A 27 3.56 8.83 11.15
N LYS A 28 4.80 9.33 11.10
CA LYS A 28 5.14 10.67 11.59
C LYS A 28 4.32 11.74 10.88
N ARG A 29 4.18 11.65 9.56
CA ARG A 29 3.38 12.60 8.77
C ARG A 29 1.90 12.56 9.15
N LEU A 30 1.33 11.38 9.39
CA LEU A 30 -0.04 11.27 9.91
C LEU A 30 -0.18 11.95 11.28
N TYR A 31 0.77 11.73 12.20
CA TYR A 31 0.75 12.40 13.50
C TYR A 31 0.90 13.91 13.41
N GLU A 32 1.69 14.43 12.47
CA GLU A 32 1.79 15.87 12.22
C GLU A 32 0.41 16.47 11.88
N TYR A 33 -0.37 15.82 11.01
CA TYR A 33 -1.74 16.23 10.73
C TYR A 33 -2.65 16.09 11.95
N LEU A 34 -2.62 14.94 12.64
CA LEU A 34 -3.45 14.70 13.82
C LEU A 34 -3.15 15.66 14.98
N CYS A 35 -1.91 16.15 15.11
CA CYS A 35 -1.52 17.03 16.21
C CYS A 35 -1.66 18.52 15.87
N HIS A 36 -1.52 18.91 14.59
CA HIS A 36 -1.35 20.31 14.21
C HIS A 36 -2.34 20.83 13.16
N ASP A 37 -3.18 19.98 12.55
CA ASP A 37 -4.18 20.39 11.56
C ASP A 37 -5.61 20.22 12.11
N PRO A 38 -6.28 21.30 12.54
CA PRO A 38 -7.64 21.25 13.07
C PRO A 38 -8.68 20.71 12.08
N SER A 39 -8.48 20.94 10.77
CA SER A 39 -9.39 20.44 9.74
C SER A 39 -9.29 18.92 9.61
N PHE A 40 -8.06 18.41 9.61
CA PHE A 40 -7.81 16.97 9.60
C PHE A 40 -8.30 16.28 10.87
N GLN A 41 -8.11 16.91 12.04
CA GLN A 41 -8.64 16.41 13.31
C GLN A 41 -10.17 16.28 13.28
N HIS A 42 -10.87 17.29 12.75
CA HIS A 42 -12.32 17.25 12.60
C HIS A 42 -12.76 16.11 11.69
N ASP A 43 -12.14 15.96 10.52
CA ASP A 43 -12.43 14.88 9.58
C ASP A 43 -12.16 13.50 10.21
N PHE A 44 -11.04 13.36 10.94
CA PHE A 44 -10.72 12.12 11.64
C PHE A 44 -11.80 11.74 12.64
N LEU A 45 -12.25 12.69 13.47
CA LEU A 45 -13.31 12.46 14.45
C LEU A 45 -14.66 12.16 13.78
N LYS A 46 -14.97 12.83 12.67
CA LYS A 46 -16.18 12.59 11.86
C LYS A 46 -16.23 11.17 11.30
N HIS A 47 -15.08 10.63 10.87
CA HIS A 47 -14.99 9.33 10.20
C HIS A 47 -14.52 8.19 11.11
N LYS A 48 -14.29 8.44 12.41
CA LYS A 48 -13.73 7.48 13.38
C LYS A 48 -14.42 6.12 13.42
N MET A 49 -15.75 6.08 13.27
CA MET A 49 -16.51 4.82 13.33
C MET A 49 -16.19 3.91 12.13
N CYS A 50 -15.83 4.48 10.98
CA CYS A 50 -15.49 3.66 9.82
C CYS A 50 -14.21 2.85 10.08
N PHE A 51 -13.21 3.42 10.76
CA PHE A 51 -12.00 2.68 11.16
C PHE A 51 -12.34 1.43 11.98
N HIS A 52 -13.35 1.49 12.85
CA HIS A 52 -13.80 0.32 13.59
C HIS A 52 -14.41 -0.75 12.67
N PHE A 53 -15.20 -0.36 11.68
CA PHE A 53 -15.84 -1.33 10.77
C PHE A 53 -14.86 -1.98 9.79
N VAL A 54 -13.79 -1.27 9.42
CA VAL A 54 -12.84 -1.76 8.41
C VAL A 54 -11.51 -2.25 8.99
N HIS A 55 -11.31 -2.29 10.32
CA HIS A 55 -10.00 -2.58 10.89
C HIS A 55 -9.38 -3.89 10.38
N GLU A 56 -10.15 -4.99 10.34
CA GLU A 56 -9.67 -6.27 9.80
C GLU A 56 -9.34 -6.20 8.29
N ASP A 57 -10.13 -5.46 7.50
CA ASP A 57 -9.84 -5.29 6.07
C ASP A 57 -8.60 -4.41 5.89
N TRP A 58 -8.43 -3.41 6.75
CA TRP A 58 -7.27 -2.54 6.74
C TRP A 58 -6.00 -3.34 7.02
N ASP A 59 -6.01 -4.16 8.07
CA ASP A 59 -4.91 -5.06 8.41
C ASP A 59 -4.59 -5.98 7.23
N THR A 60 -5.61 -6.57 6.60
CA THR A 60 -5.44 -7.39 5.39
C THR A 60 -4.81 -6.61 4.23
N CYS A 61 -5.26 -5.36 3.99
CA CYS A 61 -4.68 -4.50 2.96
C CYS A 61 -3.22 -4.14 3.28
N SER A 62 -2.89 -3.90 4.56
CA SER A 62 -1.55 -3.59 5.03
C SER A 62 -0.61 -4.79 4.90
N ASP A 63 -1.08 -5.99 5.24
CA ASP A 63 -0.29 -7.22 5.09
C ASP A 63 0.02 -7.49 3.61
N GLN A 64 -0.97 -7.37 2.73
CA GLN A 64 -0.77 -7.50 1.28
C GLN A 64 0.21 -6.47 0.74
N TYR A 65 0.16 -5.23 1.24
CA TYR A 65 1.10 -4.18 0.86
C TYR A 65 2.53 -4.53 1.28
N LEU A 66 2.72 -4.99 2.52
CA LEU A 66 4.02 -5.40 3.04
C LEU A 66 4.59 -6.61 2.28
N ASP A 67 3.73 -7.56 1.91
CA ASP A 67 4.14 -8.73 1.13
C ASP A 67 4.57 -8.32 -0.30
N ILE A 68 3.83 -7.43 -0.97
CA ILE A 68 4.25 -6.88 -2.27
C ILE A 68 5.59 -6.16 -2.13
N LEU A 69 5.79 -5.36 -1.08
CA LEU A 69 7.09 -4.71 -0.87
C LEU A 69 8.22 -5.71 -0.62
N ARG A 70 7.96 -6.82 0.06
CA ARG A 70 8.98 -7.86 0.31
C ARG A 70 9.31 -8.66 -0.94
N GLU A 71 8.31 -8.98 -1.75
CA GLU A 71 8.43 -9.85 -2.93
C GLU A 71 8.88 -9.08 -4.18
N GLU A 72 8.35 -7.88 -4.38
CA GLU A 72 8.52 -7.11 -5.62
C GLU A 72 9.51 -5.96 -5.50
N MET A 73 9.93 -5.52 -4.31
CA MET A 73 10.98 -4.48 -4.21
C MET A 73 12.34 -5.11 -4.50
N PRO A 74 12.99 -4.73 -5.61
CA PRO A 74 14.31 -5.25 -5.94
C PRO A 74 15.33 -4.80 -4.90
N ARG A 75 16.34 -5.64 -4.63
CA ARG A 75 17.50 -5.17 -3.88
C ARG A 75 18.15 -4.00 -4.62
N PRO A 76 18.65 -2.97 -3.93
CA PRO A 76 19.28 -1.82 -4.58
C PRO A 76 20.43 -2.17 -5.54
N SER A 77 21.05 -3.34 -5.34
CA SER A 77 22.13 -3.87 -6.17
C SER A 77 21.67 -4.55 -7.47
N GLU A 78 20.38 -4.85 -7.63
CA GLU A 78 19.87 -5.72 -8.71
C GLU A 78 19.08 -4.97 -9.77
N GLN A 79 18.59 -3.76 -9.49
CA GLN A 79 17.70 -3.04 -10.41
C GLN A 79 17.81 -1.51 -10.29
N SER A 80 17.49 -0.80 -11.39
CA SER A 80 17.57 0.65 -11.42
C SER A 80 16.58 1.32 -10.45
N TYR A 81 16.97 2.49 -9.93
CA TYR A 81 16.12 3.32 -9.07
C TYR A 81 14.74 3.60 -9.68
N HIS A 82 14.68 3.78 -11.01
CA HIS A 82 13.42 3.98 -11.72
C HIS A 82 12.47 2.79 -11.58
N MET A 83 12.97 1.56 -11.65
CA MET A 83 12.10 0.38 -11.48
C MET A 83 11.64 0.23 -10.02
N GLN A 84 12.52 0.47 -9.04
CA GLN A 84 12.15 0.49 -7.62
C GLN A 84 11.05 1.53 -7.35
N TYR A 85 11.20 2.73 -7.92
CA TYR A 85 10.18 3.79 -7.87
C TYR A 85 8.83 3.32 -8.45
N VAL A 86 8.83 2.62 -9.59
CA VAL A 86 7.60 2.10 -10.21
C VAL A 86 6.95 1.03 -9.33
N HIS A 87 7.70 0.03 -8.86
CA HIS A 87 7.17 -1.04 -8.00
C HIS A 87 6.58 -0.49 -6.71
N PHE A 88 7.32 0.38 -6.01
CA PHE A 88 6.85 1.02 -4.79
C PHE A 88 5.53 1.76 -5.02
N CYS A 89 5.48 2.60 -6.05
CA CYS A 89 4.30 3.39 -6.34
C CYS A 89 3.09 2.54 -6.76
N CYS A 90 3.29 1.43 -7.46
CA CYS A 90 2.22 0.50 -7.79
C CYS A 90 1.70 -0.27 -6.57
N ALA A 91 2.59 -0.70 -5.67
CA ALA A 91 2.22 -1.29 -4.39
C ALA A 91 1.39 -0.29 -3.56
N ARG A 92 1.84 0.97 -3.51
CA ARG A 92 1.16 2.07 -2.83
C ARG A 92 -0.25 2.29 -3.35
N PHE A 93 -0.42 2.38 -4.67
CA PHE A 93 -1.75 2.54 -5.27
C PHE A 93 -2.68 1.36 -4.99
N THR A 94 -2.14 0.14 -4.98
CA THR A 94 -2.92 -1.06 -4.65
C THR A 94 -3.41 -1.00 -3.21
N TYR A 95 -2.53 -0.63 -2.28
CA TYR A 95 -2.88 -0.43 -0.87
C TYR A 95 -3.95 0.65 -0.67
N GLU A 96 -3.72 1.86 -1.21
CA GLU A 96 -4.67 2.98 -1.15
C GLU A 96 -6.05 2.56 -1.70
N ARG A 97 -6.07 1.83 -2.83
CA ARG A 97 -7.30 1.34 -3.47
C ARG A 97 -7.99 0.26 -2.65
N CYS A 98 -7.23 -0.65 -2.04
CA CYS A 98 -7.75 -1.71 -1.16
C CYS A 98 -8.52 -1.08 0.00
N VAL A 99 -7.88 -0.17 0.74
CA VAL A 99 -8.50 0.55 1.86
C VAL A 99 -9.74 1.33 1.42
N HIS A 100 -9.66 2.06 0.32
CA HIS A 100 -10.80 2.81 -0.22
C HIS A 100 -11.98 1.90 -0.56
N THR A 101 -11.73 0.77 -1.23
CA THR A 101 -12.78 -0.18 -1.62
C THR A 101 -13.42 -0.83 -0.39
N SER A 102 -12.64 -1.27 0.60
CA SER A 102 -13.16 -1.83 1.85
C SER A 102 -14.06 -0.84 2.58
N ALA A 103 -13.64 0.42 2.64
CA ALA A 103 -14.43 1.49 3.22
C ALA A 103 -15.69 1.82 2.41
N LEU A 104 -15.68 1.76 1.08
CA LEU A 104 -16.89 1.94 0.27
C LEU A 104 -17.94 0.84 0.51
N LEU A 105 -17.50 -0.38 0.83
CA LEU A 105 -18.40 -1.50 1.06
C LEU A 105 -19.06 -1.45 2.45
N LYS A 106 -18.37 -0.89 3.45
CA LYS A 106 -18.82 -0.88 4.86
C LYS A 106 -19.25 0.50 5.38
N CYS A 107 -18.90 1.58 4.67
CA CYS A 107 -19.12 2.96 5.09
C CYS A 107 -19.65 3.83 3.93
N ASN A 108 -19.84 5.12 4.20
CA ASN A 108 -20.21 6.09 3.16
C ASN A 108 -19.00 6.54 2.32
N LYS A 109 -19.29 7.16 1.17
CA LYS A 109 -18.29 7.63 0.20
C LYS A 109 -17.27 8.60 0.82
N ASP A 110 -17.72 9.53 1.65
CA ASP A 110 -16.82 10.51 2.29
C ASP A 110 -15.82 9.82 3.22
N SER A 111 -16.27 8.81 3.97
CA SER A 111 -15.39 8.00 4.82
C SER A 111 -14.39 7.22 3.98
N ALA A 112 -14.80 6.64 2.86
CA ALA A 112 -13.89 5.93 1.97
C ALA A 112 -12.78 6.85 1.41
N ILE A 113 -13.13 8.07 1.02
CA ILE A 113 -12.17 9.08 0.56
C ILE A 113 -11.21 9.46 1.70
N PHE A 114 -11.73 9.69 2.91
CA PHE A 114 -10.90 10.04 4.06
C PHE A 114 -9.94 8.91 4.45
N LEU A 115 -10.42 7.68 4.51
CA LEU A 115 -9.59 6.51 4.83
C LEU A 115 -8.51 6.28 3.75
N GLN A 116 -8.83 6.52 2.47
CA GLN A 116 -7.82 6.51 1.40
C GLN A 116 -6.72 7.57 1.63
N LYS A 117 -7.09 8.79 2.07
CA LYS A 117 -6.12 9.84 2.41
C LYS A 117 -5.21 9.41 3.56
N VAL A 118 -5.76 8.75 4.58
CA VAL A 118 -4.97 8.20 5.70
C VAL A 118 -4.04 7.07 5.23
N ALA A 119 -4.51 6.16 4.37
CA ALA A 119 -3.68 5.13 3.77
C ALA A 119 -2.51 5.75 2.98
N LYS A 120 -2.78 6.77 2.14
CA LYS A 120 -1.74 7.51 1.39
C LYS A 120 -0.67 8.12 2.30
N LEU A 121 -1.07 8.69 3.44
CA LEU A 121 -0.12 9.21 4.44
C LEU A 121 0.75 8.09 5.02
N LEU A 122 0.12 6.98 5.44
CA LEU A 122 0.84 5.85 6.07
C LEU A 122 1.80 5.16 5.11
N SER A 123 1.47 5.07 3.83
CA SER A 123 2.34 4.47 2.81
C SER A 123 3.29 5.48 2.13
N SER A 124 3.49 6.67 2.72
CA SER A 124 4.44 7.64 2.22
C SER A 124 5.86 7.29 2.64
N GLU A 125 6.82 7.43 1.72
CA GLU A 125 8.25 7.27 1.98
C GLU A 125 9.02 8.49 1.46
N THR A 126 10.09 8.87 2.14
CA THR A 126 10.97 10.02 1.82
C THR A 126 11.55 9.97 0.40
N ASN A 127 11.90 8.78 -0.10
CA ASN A 127 12.50 8.61 -1.43
C ASN A 127 11.45 8.61 -2.55
N PHE A 128 10.18 8.32 -2.21
CA PHE A 128 9.11 8.06 -3.17
C PHE A 128 7.88 8.94 -2.94
N LEU A 129 8.10 10.22 -2.62
CA LEU A 129 7.04 11.17 -2.23
C LEU A 129 5.99 11.38 -3.35
N THR A 130 6.41 11.36 -4.61
CA THR A 130 5.58 11.80 -5.74
C THR A 130 5.20 10.63 -6.66
N CYS A 131 4.38 9.68 -6.24
CA CYS A 131 3.87 8.63 -7.13
C CYS A 131 2.78 9.10 -8.11
N ASP A 132 2.26 10.32 -7.94
CA ASP A 132 1.17 10.86 -8.78
C ASP A 132 1.58 11.05 -10.26
N ARG A 133 2.87 10.88 -10.60
CA ARG A 133 3.40 10.92 -11.97
C ARG A 133 3.38 9.57 -12.69
N ILE A 134 3.07 8.48 -11.99
CA ILE A 134 2.95 7.17 -12.62
C ILE A 134 1.54 6.98 -13.15
N ASP A 135 1.44 6.65 -14.43
CA ASP A 135 0.18 6.24 -15.03
C ASP A 135 -0.30 4.91 -14.41
N HIS A 136 -1.51 4.90 -13.83
CA HIS A 136 -2.15 3.71 -13.25
C HIS A 136 -2.20 2.53 -14.22
N ALA A 137 -2.22 2.77 -15.54
CA ALA A 137 -2.15 1.71 -16.55
C ALA A 137 -0.87 0.84 -16.43
N ARG A 138 0.24 1.43 -15.95
CA ARG A 138 1.52 0.72 -15.78
C ARG A 138 1.54 -0.24 -14.59
N CYS A 139 0.62 -0.10 -13.64
CA CYS A 139 0.54 -0.93 -12.44
C CYS A 139 -0.35 -2.18 -12.59
N SER A 140 -0.93 -2.42 -13.78
CA SER A 140 -1.96 -3.46 -14.02
C SER A 140 -1.40 -4.84 -14.42
N THR A 141 -0.09 -5.05 -14.38
CA THR A 141 0.55 -6.13 -15.17
C THR A 141 0.67 -7.48 -14.43
N GLY A 142 0.49 -7.56 -13.10
CA GLY A 142 0.81 -8.78 -12.33
C GLY A 142 -0.28 -9.87 -12.31
N ARG A 143 -1.56 -9.51 -12.12
CA ARG A 143 -2.64 -10.52 -11.87
C ARG A 143 -3.27 -11.13 -13.12
N ARG A 144 -3.14 -10.50 -14.30
CA ARG A 144 -3.78 -10.98 -15.54
C ARG A 144 -3.11 -12.23 -16.13
N VAL A 145 -1.81 -12.43 -15.85
CA VAL A 145 -1.03 -13.56 -16.42
C VAL A 145 -1.44 -14.90 -15.79
N ALA A 146 -1.78 -14.93 -14.50
CA ALA A 146 -2.19 -16.15 -13.82
C ALA A 146 -3.56 -16.66 -14.33
N VAL A 147 -4.53 -15.76 -14.50
CA VAL A 147 -5.88 -16.12 -14.98
C VAL A 147 -5.85 -16.63 -16.42
N GLY A 148 -5.08 -15.98 -17.31
CA GLY A 148 -4.95 -16.41 -18.70
C GLY A 148 -4.32 -17.79 -18.86
N LYS A 149 -3.31 -18.11 -18.04
CA LYS A 149 -2.66 -19.44 -18.04
C LYS A 149 -3.59 -20.53 -17.50
N VAL A 150 -4.35 -20.25 -16.44
CA VAL A 150 -5.32 -21.21 -15.87
C VAL A 150 -6.43 -21.52 -16.88
N LEU A 151 -6.96 -20.50 -17.57
CA LEU A 151 -8.00 -20.69 -18.57
C LEU A 151 -7.51 -21.51 -19.78
N LEU A 152 -6.27 -21.27 -20.22
CA LEU A 152 -5.64 -22.03 -21.31
C LEU A 152 -5.42 -23.50 -20.92
N MET A 153 -5.01 -23.77 -19.69
CA MET A 153 -4.83 -25.13 -19.17
C MET A 153 -6.16 -25.88 -19.09
N ILE A 154 -7.24 -25.22 -18.64
CA ILE A 154 -8.59 -25.81 -18.60
C ILE A 154 -9.07 -26.15 -20.02
N LEU A 155 -8.87 -25.24 -20.99
CA LEU A 155 -9.23 -25.47 -22.39
C LEU A 155 -8.47 -26.65 -23.01
N LEU A 156 -7.16 -26.78 -22.73
CA LEU A 156 -6.34 -27.90 -23.21
C LEU A 156 -6.80 -29.25 -22.62
N LEU A 157 -7.17 -29.28 -21.34
CA LEU A 157 -7.70 -30.49 -20.70
C LEU A 157 -9.03 -30.94 -21.31
N LEU A 158 -9.95 -29.99 -21.57
CA LEU A 158 -11.23 -30.28 -22.22
C LEU A 158 -11.07 -30.79 -23.66
N ILE A 159 -10.07 -30.30 -24.39
CA ILE A 159 -9.74 -30.78 -25.74
C ILE A 159 -9.16 -32.21 -25.69
N LEU A 160 -8.28 -32.49 -24.72
CA LEU A 160 -7.71 -33.83 -24.54
C LEU A 160 -8.76 -34.88 -24.14
N GLU A 161 -9.71 -34.54 -23.28
CA GLU A 161 -10.83 -35.42 -22.93
C GLU A 161 -11.71 -35.75 -24.15
N ARG A 162 -11.95 -34.77 -25.04
CA ARG A 162 -12.72 -35.01 -26.27
C ARG A 162 -11.98 -35.88 -27.29
N ILE A 163 -10.66 -35.79 -27.37
CA ILE A 163 -9.85 -36.62 -28.26
C ILE A 163 -9.78 -38.07 -27.73
N SER A 164 -9.81 -38.27 -26.41
CA SER A 164 -9.76 -39.60 -25.81
C SER A 164 -11.10 -40.37 -25.89
N GLN A 165 -12.20 -39.71 -26.25
CA GLN A 165 -13.53 -40.32 -26.40
C GLN A 165 -13.96 -40.51 -27.87
N ALA A 166 -13.09 -40.16 -28.83
CA ALA A 166 -13.27 -40.38 -30.27
C ALA A 166 -12.35 -41.50 -30.76
#